data_AF-A0A3D0ZRE4-F1
#
_entry.id   AF-A0A3D0ZRE4-F1
#
_cell.length_a   1.000
_cell.length_b   1.000
_cell.length_c   1.000
_cell.angle_alpha   90.00
_cell.angle_beta   90.00
_cell.angle_gamma   90.00
#
_symmetry.space_group_name_H-M   'P 1'
#
loop_
_entity.id
_entity.type
_entity.pdbx_description
1 polymer ?
#
loop_
_entity_poly.entity_id
_entity_poly.type
_entity_poly.pdbx_seq_one_letter_code
_entity_poly.pdbx_strand_id
1 'polypeptide(L)'
;MKLTIVVDTDDPRGIEDSFKIVSHFHRRHVTSSYTGTQVSYSKIQFIKMLRKFAKCAKEASNEGIDPQSLRFTKEYADGVFSELRGL
;
A
#
# COMPACT_ATOMS: atom_id res chain seq x y z
N MET A 1 17.19 9.36 15.14
CA MET A 1 17.22 7.89 14.92
C MET A 1 18.44 7.58 14.07
N LYS A 2 19.24 6.55 14.41
CA LYS A 2 20.44 6.17 13.64
C LYS A 2 20.10 4.96 12.77
N LEU A 3 20.28 5.07 11.45
CA LEU A 3 20.09 3.98 10.49
C LEU A 3 21.47 3.55 9.97
N THR A 4 21.72 2.24 9.96
CA THR A 4 22.92 1.65 9.35
C THR A 4 22.46 0.65 8.30
N ILE A 5 22.96 0.78 7.08
CA ILE A 5 22.67 -0.14 5.96
C ILE A 5 23.98 -0.81 5.58
N VAL A 6 23.96 -2.14 5.52
CA VAL A 6 25.07 -2.94 5.02
C VAL A 6 24.70 -3.33 3.59
N VAL A 7 25.55 -2.97 2.63
CA VAL A 7 25.31 -3.17 1.20
C VAL A 7 26.34 -4.15 0.68
N ASP A 8 25.87 -5.16 -0.04
CA ASP A 8 26.74 -6.05 -0.82
C ASP A 8 27.08 -5.36 -2.14
N THR A 9 28.38 -5.19 -2.42
CA THR A 9 28.86 -4.49 -3.61
C THR A 9 28.71 -5.30 -4.90
N ASP A 10 28.51 -6.61 -4.78
CA ASP A 10 28.40 -7.51 -5.94
C ASP A 10 26.94 -7.64 -6.45
N ASP A 11 25.96 -7.08 -5.72
CA ASP A 11 24.56 -7.03 -6.14
C ASP A 11 24.15 -5.61 -6.59
N PRO A 12 24.21 -5.33 -7.91
CA PRO A 12 23.81 -4.02 -8.44
C PRO A 12 22.34 -3.67 -8.19
N ARG A 13 21.45 -4.67 -8.04
CA ARG A 13 20.03 -4.42 -7.70
C ARG A 13 19.88 -4.06 -6.22
N GLY A 14 20.62 -4.76 -5.35
CA GLY A 14 20.71 -4.47 -3.92
C GLY A 14 21.24 -3.06 -3.63
N ILE A 15 22.19 -2.56 -4.43
CA ILE A 15 22.68 -1.18 -4.37
C ILE A 15 21.56 -0.19 -4.73
N GLU A 16 20.85 -0.42 -5.83
CA GLU A 16 19.77 0.46 -6.28
C GLU A 16 18.62 0.53 -5.25
N ASP A 17 18.25 -0.60 -4.68
CA ASP A 17 17.19 -0.67 -3.65
C ASP A 17 17.64 -0.04 -2.33
N SER A 18 18.91 -0.21 -1.95
CA SER A 18 19.50 0.50 -0.81
C SER A 18 19.43 2.01 -1.00
N PHE A 19 19.70 2.49 -2.22
CA PHE A 19 19.59 3.91 -2.55
C PHE A 19 18.14 4.43 -2.46
N LYS A 20 17.14 3.65 -2.88
CA LYS A 20 15.71 3.98 -2.71
C LYS A 20 15.33 4.10 -1.24
N ILE A 21 15.83 3.21 -0.38
CA ILE A 21 15.56 3.24 1.06
C ILE A 21 16.18 4.50 1.68
N VAL A 22 17.45 4.77 1.43
CA VAL A 22 18.15 5.96 1.96
C VAL A 22 17.46 7.25 1.50
N SER A 23 17.15 7.36 0.22
CA SER A 23 16.50 8.55 -0.34
C SER A 23 15.10 8.77 0.23
N HIS A 24 14.31 7.72 0.47
CA HIS A 24 13.01 7.83 1.14
C HIS A 24 13.14 8.37 2.57
N PHE A 25 14.06 7.82 3.36
CA PHE A 25 14.29 8.27 4.74
C PHE A 25 14.86 9.69 4.80
N HIS A 26 15.81 10.03 3.94
CA HIS A 26 16.34 11.39 3.81
C HIS A 26 15.23 12.39 3.48
N ARG A 27 14.39 12.06 2.49
CA ARG A 27 13.28 12.94 2.08
C ARG A 27 12.25 13.14 3.20
N ARG A 28 12.02 12.12 4.03
CA ARG A 28 11.03 12.14 5.11
C ARG A 28 11.51 12.84 6.39
N HIS A 29 12.80 12.78 6.70
CA HIS A 29 13.33 13.22 8.00
C HIS A 29 14.33 14.37 7.93
N VAL A 30 14.93 14.65 6.76
CA VAL A 30 15.93 15.72 6.61
C VAL A 30 15.36 16.92 5.86
N THR A 31 14.55 16.71 4.83
CA THR A 31 13.84 17.80 4.14
C THR A 31 12.53 18.15 4.84
N SER A 32 12.40 19.40 5.29
CA SER A 32 11.19 19.96 5.94
C SER A 32 9.95 20.03 5.01
N SER A 33 10.14 19.84 3.70
CA SER A 33 9.09 19.86 2.69
C SER A 33 8.97 18.50 1.99
N TYR A 34 8.50 17.48 2.72
CA TYR A 34 7.99 16.28 2.06
C TYR A 34 6.67 16.62 1.37
N THR A 35 6.73 16.97 0.08
CA THR A 35 5.56 17.14 -0.82
C THR A 35 5.17 15.83 -1.50
N GLY A 36 5.69 14.68 -1.05
CA GLY A 36 5.14 13.40 -1.47
C GLY A 36 3.79 13.22 -0.81
N THR A 37 2.81 12.64 -1.51
CA THR A 37 1.55 12.21 -0.89
C THR A 37 1.92 11.33 0.30
N GLN A 38 1.69 11.84 1.51
CA GLN A 38 1.74 11.01 2.68
C GLN A 38 0.61 10.00 2.45
N VAL A 39 0.93 8.77 2.06
CA VAL A 39 -0.04 7.67 2.08
C VAL A 39 -0.22 7.28 3.54
N SER A 40 -0.65 8.24 4.36
CA SER A 40 -1.28 7.90 5.62
C SER A 40 -2.62 7.33 5.22
N TYR A 41 -2.73 6.00 5.26
CA TYR A 41 -4.04 5.37 5.39
C TYR A 41 -4.60 5.88 6.71
N SER A 42 -5.26 7.04 6.66
CA SER A 42 -5.88 7.63 7.83
C SER A 42 -6.80 6.56 8.39
N LYS A 43 -6.71 6.29 9.70
CA LYS A 43 -7.45 5.19 10.36
C LYS A 43 -8.93 5.17 9.95
N ILE A 44 -9.51 6.35 9.73
CA ILE A 44 -10.87 6.55 9.22
C ILE A 44 -11.04 6.04 7.78
N GLN A 45 -10.14 6.36 6.84
CA GLN A 45 -10.21 5.84 5.47
C GLN A 45 -10.06 4.32 5.42
N PHE A 46 -9.17 3.74 6.23
CA PHE A 46 -9.04 2.30 6.34
C PHE A 46 -10.33 1.65 6.88
N ILE A 47 -10.92 2.21 7.94
CA ILE A 47 -12.22 1.76 8.47
C ILE A 47 -13.32 1.86 7.41
N LYS A 48 -13.36 2.95 6.63
CA LYS A 48 -14.34 3.13 5.53
C LYS A 48 -14.16 2.07 4.45
N MET A 49 -12.93 1.72 4.09
CA MET A 49 -12.62 0.66 3.13
C MET A 49 -13.13 -0.70 3.65
N LEU A 50 -12.81 -1.06 4.89
CA LEU A 50 -13.30 -2.31 5.50
C LEU A 50 -14.84 -2.39 5.54
N ARG A 51 -15.51 -1.26 5.83
CA ARG A 51 -16.99 -1.19 5.81
C ARG A 51 -17.56 -1.41 4.41
N LYS A 52 -16.94 -0.85 3.37
CA LYS A 52 -17.33 -1.09 1.98
C LYS A 52 -17.14 -2.56 1.61
N PHE A 53 -15.99 -3.15 1.94
CA PHE A 53 -15.71 -4.57 1.71
C PHE A 53 -16.76 -5.47 2.37
N ALA A 54 -17.09 -5.23 3.64
CA ALA A 54 -18.10 -6.01 4.36
C ALA A 54 -19.51 -5.89 3.72
N LYS A 55 -19.84 -4.76 3.08
CA LYS A 55 -21.09 -4.60 2.33
C LYS A 55 -21.07 -5.43 1.05
N CYS A 56 -20.00 -5.32 0.26
CA CYS A 56 -19.83 -6.10 -0.97
C CYS A 56 -19.82 -7.61 -0.69
N ALA A 57 -19.19 -8.04 0.42
CA ALA A 57 -19.17 -9.44 0.82
C ALA A 57 -20.57 -9.97 1.16
N LYS A 58 -21.43 -9.15 1.78
CA LYS A 58 -22.83 -9.52 2.05
C LYS A 58 -23.66 -9.60 0.76
N GLU A 59 -23.44 -8.67 -0.17
CA GLU A 59 -24.10 -8.66 -1.48
C GLU A 59 -23.70 -9.90 -2.30
N ALA A 60 -22.40 -10.19 -2.39
CA ALA A 60 -21.87 -11.39 -3.03
C ALA A 60 -22.42 -12.69 -2.41
N SER A 61 -22.52 -12.75 -1.08
CA SER A 61 -23.12 -13.90 -0.39
C SER A 61 -24.59 -14.11 -0.75
N ASN A 62 -25.36 -13.04 -0.97
CA ASN A 62 -26.75 -13.13 -1.40
C ASN A 62 -26.88 -13.60 -2.87
N GLU A 63 -25.88 -13.30 -3.69
CA GLU A 63 -25.77 -13.72 -5.09
C GLU A 63 -25.19 -15.15 -5.23
N GLY A 64 -24.86 -15.81 -4.13
CA GLY A 64 -24.30 -17.16 -4.12
C GLY A 64 -22.80 -17.21 -4.42
N ILE A 65 -22.11 -16.07 -4.44
CA ILE A 65 -20.67 -15.96 -4.59
C ILE A 65 -20.02 -16.09 -3.22
N ASP A 66 -19.02 -16.98 -3.09
CA ASP A 66 -18.26 -17.13 -1.85
C ASP A 66 -17.43 -15.86 -1.56
N PRO A 67 -17.77 -15.09 -0.51
CA PRO A 67 -17.07 -13.86 -0.18
C PRO A 67 -15.68 -14.10 0.41
N GLN A 68 -15.40 -15.32 0.89
CA GLN A 68 -14.08 -15.71 1.39
C GLN A 68 -13.17 -16.19 0.27
N SER A 69 -13.70 -16.33 -0.96
CA SER A 69 -12.89 -16.75 -2.09
C SER A 69 -11.79 -15.72 -2.38
N LEU A 70 -10.60 -16.24 -2.71
CA LEU A 70 -9.45 -15.43 -3.08
C LEU A 70 -9.77 -14.56 -4.30
N ARG A 71 -10.59 -15.07 -5.23
CA ARG A 71 -11.00 -14.37 -6.44
C ARG A 71 -11.81 -13.12 -6.13
N PHE A 72 -12.86 -13.25 -5.31
CA PHE A 72 -13.68 -12.10 -4.90
C PHE A 72 -12.85 -11.04 -4.18
N THR A 73 -12.01 -11.48 -3.24
CA THR A 73 -11.17 -10.57 -2.45
C THR A 73 -10.16 -9.83 -3.34
N LYS A 74 -9.59 -10.53 -4.33
CA LYS A 74 -8.69 -9.93 -5.32
C LYS A 74 -9.40 -8.91 -6.19
N GLU A 75 -10.55 -9.24 -6.78
CA GLU A 75 -11.31 -8.34 -7.65
C GLU A 75 -11.70 -7.05 -6.90
N TYR A 76 -12.10 -7.17 -5.63
CA TYR A 76 -12.34 -6.00 -4.77
C TYR A 76 -11.07 -5.16 -4.54
N ALA A 77 -9.96 -5.82 -4.19
CA ALA A 77 -8.70 -5.12 -3.94
C ALA A 77 -8.19 -4.41 -5.20
N ASP A 78 -8.19 -5.09 -6.34
CA ASP A 78 -7.75 -4.53 -7.63
C ASP A 78 -8.61 -3.32 -8.04
N GLY A 79 -9.92 -3.37 -7.81
CA GLY A 79 -10.82 -2.24 -8.03
C GLY A 79 -10.50 -1.05 -7.13
N VAL A 80 -10.30 -1.28 -5.83
CA VAL A 80 -9.93 -0.23 -4.86
C VAL A 80 -8.59 0.40 -5.22
N PHE A 81 -7.58 -0.40 -5.59
CA PHE A 81 -6.26 0.10 -5.96
C PHE A 81 -6.23 0.81 -7.32
N SER A 82 -7.10 0.43 -8.26
CA SER A 82 -7.27 1.13 -9.54
C SER A 82 -7.95 2.48 -9.35
N GLU A 83 -9.05 2.51 -8.58
CA GLU A 83 -9.81 3.73 -8.24
C GLU A 83 -8.95 4.73 -7.43
N LEU A 84 -8.10 4.24 -6.52
CA LEU A 84 -7.13 5.06 -5.78
C LEU A 84 -5.97 5.59 -6.64
N ARG A 85 -5.67 4.96 -7.78
CA ARG A 85 -4.60 5.39 -8.70
C ARG A 85 -5.11 6.27 -9.84
N GLY A 86 -6.42 6.47 -9.98
CA GLY A 86 -6.99 7.34 -11.01
C GLY A 86 -6.65 6.89 -12.43
N LEU A 87 -6.71 5.58 -12.69
CA LEU A 87 -6.67 4.98 -14.03
C LEU A 87 -8.07 4.54 -14.46
#